data_AF-A0AA36CP79-F1
#
_entry.id   AF-A0AA36CP79-F1
#
_cell.length_a   1.000
_cell.length_b   1.000
_cell.length_c   1.000
_cell.angle_alpha   90.00
_cell.angle_beta   90.00
_cell.angle_gamma   90.00
#
_symmetry.space_group_name_H-M   'P 1'
#
loop_
_entity.id
_entity.type
_entity.pdbx_description
1 polymer ?
#
loop_
_entity_poly.entity_id
_entity_poly.type
_entity_poly.pdbx_seq_one_letter_code
_entity_poly.pdbx_strand_id
1 'polypeptide(L)'
;MATVIRKVSYSAKIDIRKYSTPIVRHLPKKKPVKYDPYVFLDDSHVYHACFGCIHVKRLAVFLVLIKTVALFAFVCRQLFASSSSSLSNIACVFITSATTVSYILVIVGVQIKRYTFIIPYFTICVLVILVMIMQLFMDFLETANRKTTLDPKAIAQNAALFSIIAFEIYTLSVVWKAFIYVNDFQMNVDLHSKERRERLNSIFIKRDDEGLMHNHLIPIKEESDEEPEVPVNLRKMTLRRSESIVA
;
A
#
# COMPACT_ATOMS: atom_id res chain seq x y z
N MET A 1 -84.38 30.08 -31.30
CA MET A 1 -84.09 30.78 -30.03
C MET A 1 -82.58 30.77 -29.81
N ALA A 2 -82.00 31.97 -29.69
CA ALA A 2 -80.66 32.33 -29.23
C ALA A 2 -79.41 31.70 -29.91
N THR A 3 -78.95 32.43 -30.92
CA THR A 3 -77.56 32.67 -31.37
C THR A 3 -76.64 33.19 -30.24
N VAL A 4 -75.33 32.89 -30.26
CA VAL A 4 -74.13 33.78 -30.13
C VAL A 4 -72.88 32.85 -30.12
N ILE A 5 -72.17 32.60 -31.23
CA ILE A 5 -71.09 33.39 -31.88
C ILE A 5 -69.90 33.60 -30.91
N ARG A 6 -68.70 33.02 -31.09
CA ARG A 6 -67.60 33.39 -32.02
C ARG A 6 -66.39 32.52 -31.59
N LYS A 7 -65.52 32.00 -32.44
CA LYS A 7 -64.57 32.73 -33.28
C LYS A 7 -64.04 31.79 -34.36
N VAL A 8 -63.97 32.33 -35.57
CA VAL A 8 -63.20 31.83 -36.70
C VAL A 8 -62.08 32.83 -36.96
N SER A 9 -60.98 32.32 -37.51
CA SER A 9 -59.93 33.01 -38.28
C SER A 9 -58.82 33.76 -37.54
N TYR A 10 -57.56 33.72 -37.97
CA TYR A 10 -56.85 33.06 -39.08
C TYR A 10 -55.35 32.98 -38.66
N SER A 11 -54.58 32.04 -39.22
CA SER A 11 -53.40 32.34 -40.07
C SER A 11 -52.22 31.36 -39.92
N ALA A 12 -51.90 30.73 -41.05
CA ALA A 12 -50.57 30.38 -41.58
C ALA A 12 -49.66 29.33 -40.87
N LYS A 13 -49.84 28.07 -41.30
CA LYS A 13 -48.90 27.20 -42.07
C LYS A 13 -47.36 27.33 -41.93
N ILE A 14 -46.73 26.15 -41.75
CA ILE A 14 -45.44 25.64 -42.33
C ILE A 14 -44.16 26.08 -41.56
N ASP A 15 -43.18 25.25 -41.18
CA ASP A 15 -42.98 23.79 -41.11
C ASP A 15 -41.67 23.51 -40.35
N ILE A 16 -41.51 22.26 -39.90
CA ILE A 16 -40.26 21.47 -39.83
C ILE A 16 -39.12 21.92 -38.89
N ARG A 17 -38.72 20.98 -38.02
CA ARG A 17 -37.41 20.88 -37.34
C ARG A 17 -37.01 22.03 -36.42
N LYS A 18 -37.45 22.03 -35.16
CA LYS A 18 -36.57 22.64 -34.14
C LYS A 18 -36.68 22.25 -32.68
N TYR A 19 -37.71 21.54 -32.21
CA TYR A 19 -37.81 21.30 -30.76
C TYR A 19 -38.36 19.92 -30.41
N SER A 20 -37.55 18.88 -30.64
CA SER A 20 -37.72 17.56 -30.01
C SER A 20 -36.40 16.80 -30.07
N THR A 21 -35.39 17.28 -29.35
CA THR A 21 -34.23 16.45 -29.00
C THR A 21 -34.40 16.02 -27.54
N PRO A 22 -34.50 14.72 -27.23
CA PRO A 22 -34.21 14.27 -25.88
C PRO A 22 -32.75 14.65 -25.61
N ILE A 23 -32.51 15.38 -24.53
CA ILE A 23 -31.16 15.63 -24.02
C ILE A 23 -30.65 14.29 -23.48
N VAL A 24 -30.21 13.42 -24.38
CA VAL A 24 -29.25 12.37 -24.06
C VAL A 24 -27.97 13.14 -23.77
N ARG A 25 -27.72 13.43 -22.49
CA ARG A 25 -26.37 13.79 -22.05
C ARG A 25 -25.51 12.61 -22.44
N HIS A 26 -24.82 12.73 -23.57
CA HIS A 26 -23.63 11.96 -23.84
C HIS A 26 -22.66 12.33 -22.71
N LEU A 27 -22.73 11.58 -21.60
CA LEU A 27 -21.58 11.37 -20.76
C LEU A 27 -20.46 11.01 -21.74
N PRO A 28 -19.34 11.76 -21.76
CA PRO A 28 -18.25 11.41 -22.64
C PRO A 28 -17.95 9.95 -22.36
N LYS A 29 -18.11 9.08 -23.37
CA LYS A 29 -17.61 7.71 -23.30
C LYS A 29 -16.15 7.87 -22.94
N LYS A 30 -15.82 7.63 -21.67
CA LYS A 30 -14.46 7.68 -21.15
C LYS A 30 -13.71 6.71 -22.06
N LYS A 31 -12.90 7.25 -22.98
CA LYS A 31 -12.06 6.43 -23.86
C LYS A 31 -11.36 5.44 -22.91
N PRO A 32 -11.34 4.13 -23.21
CA PRO A 32 -10.57 3.21 -22.38
C PRO A 32 -9.18 3.81 -22.30
N VAL A 33 -8.77 4.20 -21.10
CA VAL A 33 -7.43 4.72 -20.85
C VAL A 33 -6.53 3.58 -21.31
N LYS A 34 -5.84 3.79 -22.44
CA LYS A 34 -4.91 2.81 -22.97
C LYS A 34 -3.89 2.62 -21.86
N TYR A 35 -3.92 1.44 -21.24
CA TYR A 35 -3.02 1.13 -20.12
C TYR A 35 -1.60 1.22 -20.67
N ASP A 36 -0.89 2.25 -20.27
CA ASP A 36 0.53 2.37 -20.53
C ASP A 36 1.24 1.66 -19.36
N PRO A 37 1.83 0.48 -19.57
CA PRO A 37 2.49 -0.26 -18.51
C PRO A 37 3.68 0.50 -17.90
N TYR A 38 4.15 1.57 -18.55
CA TYR A 38 5.28 2.38 -18.11
C TYR A 38 4.87 3.59 -17.26
N VAL A 39 3.57 3.86 -17.09
CA VAL A 39 3.09 4.99 -16.29
C VAL A 39 2.45 4.49 -15.00
N PHE A 40 3.06 4.78 -13.86
CA PHE A 40 2.49 4.48 -12.55
C PHE A 40 1.22 5.33 -12.31
N LEU A 41 0.08 4.66 -12.16
CA LEU A 41 -1.18 5.26 -11.73
C LEU A 41 -1.54 4.79 -10.32
N ASP A 42 -1.53 5.71 -9.36
CA ASP A 42 -1.75 5.41 -7.93
C ASP A 42 -3.13 4.73 -7.71
N ASP A 43 -4.20 5.22 -8.36
CA ASP A 43 -5.56 4.66 -8.28
C ASP A 43 -5.88 3.61 -9.36
N SER A 44 -4.88 2.91 -9.90
CA SER A 44 -5.13 1.84 -10.86
C SER A 44 -5.97 0.72 -10.23
N HIS A 45 -6.92 0.16 -11.00
CA HIS A 45 -7.73 -0.99 -10.56
C HIS A 45 -6.89 -2.19 -10.13
N VAL A 46 -5.65 -2.29 -10.62
CA VAL A 46 -4.68 -3.34 -10.25
C VAL A 46 -4.35 -3.29 -8.75
N TYR A 47 -4.40 -2.13 -8.12
CA TYR A 47 -4.09 -1.91 -6.71
C TYR A 47 -5.33 -1.90 -5.80
N HIS A 48 -6.46 -2.40 -6.29
CA HIS A 48 -7.65 -2.61 -5.47
C HIS A 48 -7.84 -4.10 -5.11
N ALA A 49 -8.23 -4.35 -3.87
CA ALA A 49 -8.61 -5.64 -3.32
C ALA A 49 -10.10 -5.65 -2.96
N CYS A 50 -10.64 -6.82 -2.56
CA CYS A 50 -12.07 -7.05 -2.31
C CYS A 50 -12.95 -6.61 -3.51
N PHE A 51 -12.82 -7.31 -4.65
CA PHE A 51 -13.61 -7.02 -5.87
C PHE A 51 -13.46 -5.58 -6.40
N GLY A 52 -12.32 -4.94 -6.17
CA GLY A 52 -12.08 -3.57 -6.63
C GLY A 52 -12.55 -2.48 -5.66
N CYS A 53 -13.13 -2.85 -4.51
CA CYS A 53 -13.75 -1.87 -3.60
C CYS A 53 -12.74 -1.07 -2.77
N ILE A 54 -11.63 -1.67 -2.35
CA ILE A 54 -10.72 -1.04 -1.38
C ILE A 54 -9.29 -1.03 -1.92
N HIS A 55 -8.64 0.14 -1.89
CA HIS A 55 -7.24 0.27 -2.24
C HIS A 55 -6.34 -0.53 -1.28
N VAL A 56 -5.41 -1.29 -1.83
CA VAL A 56 -4.56 -2.25 -1.10
C VAL A 56 -3.76 -1.58 0.01
N LYS A 57 -3.30 -0.34 -0.19
CA LYS A 57 -2.65 0.49 0.85
C LYS A 57 -3.49 0.58 2.14
N ARG A 58 -4.79 0.87 2.01
CA ARG A 58 -5.69 1.04 3.17
C ARG A 58 -6.05 -0.31 3.78
N LEU A 59 -6.32 -1.31 2.93
CA LEU A 59 -6.69 -2.64 3.38
C LEU A 59 -5.56 -3.31 4.17
N ALA A 60 -4.32 -3.22 3.68
CA ALA A 60 -3.15 -3.78 4.37
C ALA A 60 -2.98 -3.19 5.77
N VAL A 61 -3.03 -1.86 5.91
CA VAL A 61 -2.93 -1.18 7.21
C VAL A 61 -4.07 -1.61 8.13
N PHE A 62 -5.30 -1.68 7.63
CA PHE A 62 -6.46 -2.07 8.42
C PHE A 62 -6.36 -3.51 8.94
N LEU A 63 -5.95 -4.46 8.10
CA LEU A 63 -5.76 -5.86 8.50
C LEU A 63 -4.64 -6.00 9.53
N VAL A 64 -3.51 -5.31 9.34
CA VAL A 64 -2.41 -5.32 10.32
C VAL A 64 -2.85 -4.71 11.65
N LEU A 65 -3.68 -3.65 11.64
CA LEU A 65 -4.24 -3.09 12.86
C LEU A 65 -5.13 -4.10 13.61
N ILE A 66 -6.03 -4.80 12.91
CA ILE A 66 -6.82 -5.87 13.54
C ILE A 66 -5.91 -6.91 14.21
N LYS A 67 -4.82 -7.30 13.54
CA LYS A 67 -3.84 -8.24 14.10
C LYS A 67 -3.13 -7.69 15.32
N THR A 68 -2.74 -6.40 15.33
CA THR A 68 -2.13 -5.78 16.53
C THR A 68 -3.07 -5.82 17.72
N VAL A 69 -4.37 -5.56 17.52
CA VAL A 69 -5.38 -5.61 18.58
C VAL A 69 -5.58 -7.04 19.08
N ALA A 70 -5.66 -8.02 18.18
CA ALA A 70 -5.77 -9.44 18.54
C ALA A 70 -4.54 -9.93 19.33
N LEU A 71 -3.33 -9.54 18.90
CA LEU A 71 -2.08 -9.86 19.60
C LEU A 71 -2.05 -9.24 21.00
N PHE A 72 -2.47 -7.98 21.13
CA PHE A 72 -2.55 -7.31 22.43
C PHE A 72 -3.53 -8.01 23.37
N ALA A 73 -4.71 -8.38 22.89
CA ALA A 73 -5.69 -9.14 23.67
C ALA A 73 -5.13 -10.50 24.13
N PHE A 74 -4.39 -11.19 23.26
CA PHE A 74 -3.70 -12.44 23.59
C PHE A 74 -2.66 -12.26 24.71
N VAL A 75 -1.82 -11.22 24.60
CA VAL A 75 -0.81 -10.90 25.63
C VAL A 75 -1.47 -10.58 26.96
N CYS A 76 -2.52 -9.75 26.99
CA CYS A 76 -3.26 -9.45 28.21
C CYS A 76 -3.81 -10.73 28.84
N ARG A 77 -4.46 -11.59 28.06
CA ARG A 77 -4.98 -12.87 28.55
C ARG A 77 -3.87 -13.72 29.17
N GLN A 78 -2.71 -13.82 28.53
CA GLN A 78 -1.60 -14.63 29.01
C GLN A 78 -0.97 -14.08 30.29
N LEU A 79 -0.84 -12.75 30.41
CA LEU A 79 -0.30 -12.10 31.61
C LEU A 79 -1.23 -12.21 32.82
N PHE A 80 -2.55 -12.12 32.61
CA PHE A 80 -3.54 -12.27 33.70
C PHE A 80 -3.83 -13.73 34.06
N ALA A 81 -3.55 -14.68 33.17
CA ALA A 81 -3.61 -16.10 33.47
C ALA A 81 -2.36 -16.51 34.29
N SER A 82 -2.37 -16.23 35.60
CA SER A 82 -1.25 -16.38 36.55
C SER A 82 -0.66 -17.80 36.74
N SER A 83 -0.88 -18.73 35.82
CA SER A 83 -0.50 -20.15 35.93
C SER A 83 0.75 -20.55 35.13
N SER A 84 1.31 -19.66 34.30
CA SER A 84 2.48 -19.96 33.48
C SER A 84 3.80 -19.70 34.20
N SER A 85 4.81 -20.53 33.92
CA SER A 85 6.17 -20.35 34.42
C SER A 85 6.77 -19.00 33.98
N SER A 86 7.59 -18.38 34.84
CA SER A 86 8.19 -17.07 34.55
C SER A 86 8.96 -17.03 33.23
N LEU A 87 9.63 -18.14 32.87
CA LEU A 87 10.39 -18.26 31.63
C LEU A 87 9.48 -18.26 30.38
N SER A 88 8.31 -18.92 30.46
CA SER A 88 7.31 -18.89 29.38
C SER A 88 6.76 -17.48 29.16
N ASN A 89 6.56 -16.71 30.23
CA ASN A 89 6.05 -15.35 30.14
C ASN A 89 7.08 -14.41 29.49
N ILE A 90 8.35 -14.53 29.86
CA ILE A 90 9.44 -13.75 29.24
C ILE A 90 9.55 -14.04 27.75
N ALA A 91 9.54 -15.32 27.36
CA ALA A 91 9.59 -15.72 25.95
C ALA A 91 8.38 -15.18 25.16
N CYS A 92 7.18 -15.25 25.74
CA CYS A 92 5.97 -14.71 25.13
C CYS A 92 6.07 -13.21 24.88
N VAL A 93 6.52 -12.42 25.86
CA VAL A 93 6.73 -10.97 25.71
C VAL A 93 7.78 -10.66 24.64
N PHE A 94 8.86 -11.43 24.57
CA PHE A 94 9.89 -11.23 23.55
C PHE A 94 9.36 -11.50 22.13
N ILE A 95 8.69 -12.63 21.92
CA ILE A 95 8.13 -12.99 20.59
C ILE A 95 7.05 -11.98 20.17
N THR A 96 6.18 -11.59 21.10
CA THR A 96 5.09 -10.64 20.82
C THR A 96 5.62 -9.24 20.53
N SER A 97 6.66 -8.78 21.22
CA SER A 97 7.31 -7.49 20.92
C SER A 97 7.98 -7.50 19.54
N ALA A 98 8.74 -8.55 19.20
CA ALA A 98 9.33 -8.70 17.87
C ALA A 98 8.26 -8.71 16.76
N THR A 99 7.15 -9.42 16.99
CA THR A 99 6.01 -9.47 16.07
C THR A 99 5.37 -8.08 15.93
N THR A 100 5.18 -7.37 17.03
CA THR A 100 4.60 -6.00 17.03
C THR A 100 5.47 -5.02 16.25
N VAL A 101 6.80 -5.10 16.43
CA VAL A 101 7.75 -4.29 15.66
C VAL A 101 7.58 -4.56 14.16
N SER A 102 7.47 -5.82 13.75
CA SER A 102 7.25 -6.16 12.33
C SER A 102 5.95 -5.56 11.77
N TYR A 103 4.88 -5.53 12.57
CA TYR A 103 3.59 -4.94 12.17
C TYR A 103 3.72 -3.42 12.00
N ILE A 104 4.42 -2.75 12.91
CA ILE A 104 4.72 -1.31 12.82
C ILE A 104 5.55 -1.03 11.56
N LEU A 105 6.58 -1.83 11.29
CA LEU A 105 7.43 -1.68 10.11
C LEU A 105 6.64 -1.79 8.81
N VAL A 106 5.65 -2.67 8.71
CA VAL A 106 4.76 -2.73 7.54
C VAL A 106 3.93 -1.47 7.40
N ILE A 107 3.31 -1.00 8.48
CA ILE A 107 2.49 0.21 8.45
C ILE A 107 3.36 1.39 7.98
N VAL A 108 4.53 1.57 8.58
CA VAL A 108 5.49 2.62 8.22
C VAL A 108 5.99 2.46 6.79
N GLY A 109 6.36 1.24 6.37
CA GLY A 109 6.83 0.94 5.01
C GLY A 109 5.80 1.26 3.94
N VAL A 110 4.54 0.94 4.19
CA VAL A 110 3.42 1.25 3.29
C VAL A 110 3.13 2.75 3.24
N GLN A 111 3.29 3.49 4.35
CA GLN A 111 3.07 4.94 4.38
C GLN A 111 4.20 5.74 3.73
N ILE A 112 5.46 5.40 4.04
CA ILE A 112 6.66 6.03 3.49
C ILE A 112 6.98 5.49 2.07
N LYS A 113 6.20 4.51 1.59
CA LYS A 113 6.40 3.82 0.31
C LYS A 113 7.85 3.30 0.19
N ARG A 114 8.32 2.59 1.23
CA ARG A 114 9.63 1.93 1.31
C ARG A 114 9.48 0.43 1.56
N TYR A 115 9.89 -0.37 0.59
CA TYR A 115 9.68 -1.82 0.59
C TYR A 115 10.56 -2.56 1.61
N THR A 116 11.74 -2.03 1.95
CA THR A 116 12.69 -2.63 2.90
C THR A 116 12.05 -2.90 4.27
N PHE A 117 11.13 -2.05 4.71
CA PHE A 117 10.42 -2.22 5.98
C PHE A 117 9.31 -3.26 5.94
N ILE A 118 8.87 -3.69 4.76
CA ILE A 118 7.81 -4.70 4.59
C ILE A 118 8.41 -6.13 4.66
N ILE A 119 9.69 -6.30 4.28
CA ILE A 119 10.38 -7.60 4.23
C ILE A 119 10.32 -8.38 5.56
N PRO A 120 10.62 -7.78 6.74
CA PRO A 120 10.63 -8.50 8.02
C PRO A 120 9.27 -9.08 8.41
N TYR A 121 8.18 -8.53 7.88
CA TYR A 121 6.86 -9.07 8.13
C TYR A 121 6.60 -10.36 7.36
N PHE A 122 7.07 -10.47 6.12
CA PHE A 122 6.90 -11.69 5.33
C PHE A 122 7.57 -12.88 6.02
N THR A 123 8.77 -12.70 6.55
CA THR A 123 9.50 -13.76 7.25
C THR A 123 8.76 -14.22 8.50
N ILE A 124 8.30 -13.29 9.34
CA ILE A 124 7.53 -13.61 10.56
C ILE A 124 6.19 -14.27 10.21
N CYS A 125 5.48 -13.74 9.21
CA CYS A 125 4.18 -14.29 8.82
C CYS A 125 4.29 -15.73 8.28
N VAL A 126 5.29 -16.02 7.45
CA VAL A 126 5.56 -17.39 6.97
C VAL A 126 5.89 -18.33 8.13
N LEU A 127 6.73 -17.91 9.07
CA LEU A 127 7.04 -18.71 10.26
C LEU A 127 5.79 -18.98 11.11
N VAL A 128 4.95 -17.98 11.33
CA VAL A 128 3.69 -18.13 12.08
C VAL A 128 2.76 -19.12 11.38
N ILE A 129 2.58 -19.02 10.06
CA ILE A 129 1.76 -19.95 9.29
C ILE A 129 2.28 -21.38 9.42
N LEU A 130 3.60 -21.59 9.30
CA LEU A 130 4.20 -22.91 9.46
C LEU A 130 3.97 -23.49 10.86
N VAL A 131 4.15 -22.69 11.91
CA VAL A 131 3.89 -23.12 13.30
C VAL A 131 2.41 -23.50 13.49
N MET A 132 1.48 -22.69 12.96
CA MET A 132 0.05 -22.99 13.07
C MET A 132 -0.35 -24.26 12.30
N ILE A 133 0.24 -24.50 11.12
CA ILE A 133 0.02 -25.75 10.36
C ILE A 133 0.53 -26.95 11.14
N MET A 134 1.73 -26.86 11.74
CA MET A 134 2.29 -27.92 12.57
C MET A 134 1.41 -28.19 13.80
N GLN A 135 0.89 -27.14 14.44
CA GLN A 135 -0.02 -27.28 15.56
C GLN A 135 -1.33 -27.95 15.14
N LEU A 136 -1.93 -27.52 14.02
CA LEU A 136 -3.13 -28.16 13.47
C LEU A 136 -2.90 -29.65 13.18
N PHE A 137 -1.73 -30.00 12.65
CA PHE A 137 -1.36 -31.40 12.40
C PHE A 137 -1.24 -32.21 13.70
N MET A 138 -0.61 -31.65 14.75
CA MET A 138 -0.54 -32.28 16.06
C MET A 138 -1.93 -32.47 16.68
N ASP A 139 -2.80 -31.47 16.60
CA ASP A 139 -4.18 -31.54 17.11
C ASP A 139 -5.00 -32.63 16.38
N PHE A 140 -4.80 -32.79 15.07
CA PHE A 140 -5.40 -33.88 14.30
C PHE A 140 -4.90 -35.26 14.72
N LEU A 141 -3.59 -35.42 14.94
CA LEU A 141 -3.01 -36.68 15.43
C LEU A 141 -3.55 -37.04 16.81
N GLU A 142 -3.66 -36.08 17.73
CA GLU A 142 -4.22 -36.31 19.06
C GLU A 142 -5.70 -36.69 18.98
N THR A 143 -6.48 -35.99 18.16
CA THR A 143 -7.91 -36.28 17.94
C THR A 143 -8.11 -37.69 17.38
N ALA A 144 -7.26 -38.11 16.42
CA ALA A 144 -7.29 -39.46 15.85
C ALA A 144 -6.91 -40.52 16.88
N ASN A 145 -5.90 -40.26 17.71
CA ASN A 145 -5.43 -41.20 18.73
C ASN A 145 -6.46 -41.42 19.85
N ARG A 146 -7.20 -40.38 20.26
CA ARG A 146 -8.21 -40.46 21.32
C ARG A 146 -9.51 -41.18 20.90
N LYS A 147 -9.66 -41.59 19.63
CA LYS A 147 -10.91 -42.17 19.05
C LYS A 147 -12.17 -41.32 19.25
N THR A 148 -12.00 -40.06 19.66
CA THR A 148 -13.06 -39.04 19.82
C THR A 148 -13.19 -38.18 18.57
N THR A 149 -13.16 -38.82 17.39
CA THR A 149 -13.18 -38.15 16.07
C THR A 149 -14.46 -37.35 15.80
N LEU A 150 -15.50 -37.54 16.62
CA LEU A 150 -16.80 -36.87 16.51
C LEU A 150 -17.10 -35.94 17.68
N ASP A 151 -16.13 -35.62 18.56
CA ASP A 151 -16.36 -34.61 19.59
C ASP A 151 -16.53 -33.23 18.92
N PRO A 152 -17.74 -32.62 18.99
CA PRO A 152 -18.00 -31.34 18.35
C PRO A 152 -17.07 -30.22 18.86
N LYS A 153 -16.56 -30.33 20.09
CA LYS A 153 -15.61 -29.36 20.65
C LYS A 153 -14.26 -29.41 19.94
N ALA A 154 -13.73 -30.60 19.69
CA ALA A 154 -12.46 -30.79 18.98
C ALA A 154 -12.57 -30.32 17.52
N ILE A 155 -13.68 -30.65 16.85
CA ILE A 155 -13.97 -30.19 15.49
C ILE A 155 -14.04 -28.66 15.43
N ALA A 156 -14.73 -28.03 16.38
CA ALA A 156 -14.83 -26.56 16.43
C ALA A 156 -13.47 -25.89 16.69
N GLN A 157 -12.62 -26.46 17.55
CA GLN A 157 -11.27 -25.95 17.80
C GLN A 157 -10.39 -26.03 16.55
N ASN A 158 -10.39 -27.17 15.85
CA ASN A 158 -9.62 -27.35 14.63
C ASN A 158 -10.13 -26.43 13.50
N ALA A 159 -11.45 -26.27 13.37
CA ALA A 159 -12.04 -25.34 12.41
C ALA A 159 -11.67 -23.89 12.70
N ALA A 160 -11.65 -23.48 13.98
CA ALA A 160 -11.21 -22.15 14.39
C ALA A 160 -9.73 -21.92 14.03
N LEU A 161 -8.86 -22.89 14.33
CA LEU A 161 -7.43 -22.81 13.98
C LEU A 161 -7.23 -22.72 12.46
N PHE A 162 -7.97 -23.52 11.69
CA PHE A 162 -7.96 -23.44 10.22
C PHE A 162 -8.41 -22.07 9.71
N SER A 163 -9.46 -21.48 10.30
CA SER A 163 -9.92 -20.13 9.94
C SER A 163 -8.86 -19.06 10.23
N ILE A 164 -8.09 -19.20 11.32
CA ILE A 164 -6.98 -18.30 11.65
C ILE A 164 -5.87 -18.42 10.60
N ILE A 165 -5.50 -19.64 10.21
CA ILE A 165 -4.52 -19.89 9.14
C ILE A 165 -4.99 -19.27 7.81
N ALA A 166 -6.25 -19.46 7.44
CA ALA A 166 -6.80 -18.86 6.23
C ALA A 166 -6.75 -17.32 6.27
N PHE A 167 -7.02 -16.72 7.44
CA PHE A 167 -6.90 -15.29 7.66
C PHE A 167 -5.44 -14.79 7.55
N GLU A 168 -4.47 -15.57 8.05
CA GLU A 168 -3.04 -15.28 7.89
C GLU A 168 -2.63 -15.26 6.41
N ILE A 169 -2.96 -16.30 5.66
CA ILE A 169 -2.66 -16.41 4.23
C ILE A 169 -3.32 -15.26 3.45
N TYR A 170 -4.57 -14.93 3.79
CA TYR A 170 -5.26 -13.80 3.17
C TYR A 170 -4.54 -12.48 3.45
N THR A 171 -4.17 -12.23 4.71
CA THR A 171 -3.45 -11.00 5.07
C THR A 171 -2.09 -10.92 4.37
N LEU A 172 -1.34 -12.03 4.34
CA LEU A 172 -0.08 -12.15 3.61
C LEU A 172 -0.25 -11.77 2.13
N SER A 173 -1.31 -12.27 1.49
CA SER A 173 -1.62 -11.98 0.08
C SER A 173 -1.94 -10.50 -0.15
N VAL A 174 -2.65 -9.85 0.77
CA VAL A 174 -2.94 -8.40 0.70
C VAL A 174 -1.67 -7.58 0.90
N VAL A 175 -0.84 -7.92 1.88
CA VAL A 175 0.44 -7.24 2.12
C VAL A 175 1.41 -7.45 0.96
N TRP A 176 1.40 -8.62 0.31
CA TRP A 176 2.14 -8.88 -0.93
C TRP A 176 1.73 -7.93 -2.06
N LYS A 177 0.41 -7.72 -2.26
CA LYS A 177 -0.06 -6.71 -3.23
C LYS A 177 0.37 -5.30 -2.83
N ALA A 178 0.40 -4.98 -1.53
CA ALA A 178 0.86 -3.68 -1.04
C ALA A 178 2.36 -3.48 -1.32
N PHE A 179 3.15 -4.54 -1.18
CA PHE A 179 4.56 -4.57 -1.51
C PHE A 179 4.80 -4.31 -3.01
N ILE A 180 4.07 -4.99 -3.90
CA ILE A 180 4.13 -4.72 -5.35
C ILE A 180 3.82 -3.25 -5.63
N TYR A 181 2.73 -2.72 -5.08
CA TYR A 181 2.36 -1.31 -5.23
C TYR A 181 3.48 -0.36 -4.78
N VAL A 182 4.13 -0.64 -3.65
CA VAL A 182 5.25 0.17 -3.15
C VAL A 182 6.47 0.08 -4.08
N ASN A 183 6.79 -1.12 -4.59
CA ASN A 183 7.88 -1.31 -5.54
C ASN A 183 7.63 -0.60 -6.86
N ASP A 184 6.43 -0.70 -7.42
CA ASP A 184 6.05 -0.02 -8.66
C ASP A 184 6.15 1.50 -8.49
N PHE A 185 5.74 2.02 -7.33
CA PHE A 185 5.93 3.42 -7.00
C PHE A 185 7.41 3.82 -6.94
N GLN A 186 8.25 3.04 -6.26
CA GLN A 186 9.67 3.34 -6.16
C GLN A 186 10.38 3.26 -7.52
N MET A 187 10.08 2.25 -8.31
CA MET A 187 10.62 2.10 -9.66
C MET A 187 10.27 3.32 -10.52
N ASN A 188 9.03 3.81 -10.43
CA ASN A 188 8.63 5.01 -11.16
C ASN A 188 9.39 6.27 -10.71
N VAL A 189 9.61 6.43 -9.40
CA VAL A 189 10.41 7.55 -8.86
C VAL A 189 11.87 7.44 -9.33
N ASP A 190 12.44 6.24 -9.29
CA ASP A 190 13.82 5.99 -9.69
C ASP A 190 14.03 6.25 -11.19
N LEU A 191 13.10 5.81 -12.04
CA LEU A 191 13.14 6.06 -13.49
C LEU A 191 13.13 7.57 -13.80
N HIS A 192 12.20 8.33 -13.20
CA HIS A 192 12.15 9.78 -13.41
C HIS A 192 13.38 10.50 -12.85
N SER A 193 13.99 9.97 -11.79
CA SER A 193 15.24 10.53 -11.25
C SER A 193 16.42 10.29 -12.19
N LYS A 194 16.51 9.11 -12.82
CA LYS A 194 17.54 8.77 -13.82
C LYS A 194 17.40 9.61 -15.08
N GLU A 195 16.19 9.72 -15.63
CA GLU A 195 15.93 10.59 -16.79
C GLU A 195 16.32 12.04 -16.52
N ARG A 196 16.06 12.56 -15.31
CA ARG A 196 16.44 13.92 -14.93
C ARG A 196 17.95 14.08 -14.85
N ARG A 197 18.68 13.08 -14.33
CA ARG A 197 20.15 13.06 -14.29
C ARG A 197 20.75 13.00 -15.69
N GLU A 198 20.22 12.16 -16.57
CA GLU A 198 20.67 12.05 -17.96
C GLU A 198 20.46 13.37 -18.73
N ARG A 199 19.30 14.03 -18.54
CA ARG A 199 19.06 15.35 -19.11
C ARG A 199 20.06 16.39 -18.59
N LEU A 200 20.32 16.42 -17.28
CA LEU A 200 21.33 17.32 -16.71
C LEU A 200 22.73 17.05 -17.24
N ASN A 201 23.14 15.78 -17.35
CA ASN A 201 24.43 15.39 -17.92
C ASN A 201 24.54 15.80 -19.40
N SER A 202 23.48 15.62 -20.19
CA SER A 202 23.47 16.04 -21.61
C SER A 202 23.57 17.57 -21.77
N ILE A 203 22.97 18.35 -20.85
CA ILE A 203 23.10 19.82 -20.83
C ILE A 203 24.52 20.24 -20.44
N PHE A 204 25.14 19.52 -19.51
CA PHE A 204 26.51 19.80 -19.07
C PHE A 204 27.50 19.53 -20.23
N ILE A 205 27.40 18.36 -20.87
CA ILE A 205 28.21 18.02 -22.06
C ILE A 205 28.00 19.05 -23.18
N LYS A 206 26.76 19.43 -23.47
CA LYS A 206 26.48 20.43 -24.52
C LYS A 206 27.04 21.82 -24.19
N ARG A 207 27.05 22.22 -22.92
CA ARG A 207 27.69 23.47 -22.49
C ARG A 207 29.20 23.42 -22.58
N ASP A 208 29.80 22.25 -22.32
CA ASP A 208 31.22 22.06 -22.53
C ASP A 208 31.53 22.13 -24.03
N ASP A 209 30.73 21.53 -24.92
CA ASP A 209 30.94 21.65 -26.38
C ASP A 209 30.78 23.09 -26.90
N GLU A 210 29.88 23.90 -26.32
CA GLU A 210 29.72 25.32 -26.66
C GLU A 210 30.72 26.24 -25.94
N GLY A 211 31.36 25.78 -24.86
CA GLY A 211 32.34 26.52 -24.04
C GLY A 211 33.81 26.13 -24.30
N LEU A 212 34.08 24.99 -24.92
CA LEU A 212 35.41 24.43 -25.16
C LEU A 212 35.99 24.87 -26.52
N MET A 213 35.89 26.16 -26.81
CA MET A 213 36.88 26.87 -27.65
C MET A 213 38.03 27.45 -26.80
N HIS A 214 38.16 27.09 -25.52
CA HIS A 214 39.38 27.34 -24.75
C HIS A 214 39.71 26.22 -23.75
N ASN A 215 40.72 25.42 -24.14
CA ASN A 215 41.73 24.74 -23.31
C ASN A 215 41.30 24.16 -21.95
N HIS A 216 41.31 22.82 -21.81
CA HIS A 216 42.44 22.03 -21.27
C HIS A 216 41.99 20.57 -21.06
N LEU A 217 42.75 19.60 -21.60
CA LEU A 217 42.57 18.18 -21.25
C LEU A 217 42.94 17.97 -19.77
N ILE A 218 42.08 17.29 -19.01
CA ILE A 218 42.47 16.63 -17.76
C ILE A 218 42.10 15.14 -17.89
N PRO A 219 43.03 14.20 -17.66
CA PRO A 219 42.75 12.78 -17.75
C PRO A 219 41.97 12.32 -16.51
N ILE A 220 40.92 11.52 -16.75
CA ILE A 220 40.18 10.81 -15.71
C ILE A 220 41.08 9.67 -15.19
N LYS A 221 41.45 9.74 -13.91
CA LYS A 221 42.04 8.61 -13.17
C LYS A 221 40.90 7.93 -12.41
N GLU A 222 40.67 6.65 -12.69
CA GLU A 222 39.81 5.78 -11.89
C GLU A 222 40.44 5.61 -10.50
N GLU A 223 39.70 5.93 -9.43
CA GLU A 223 40.02 5.49 -8.08
C GLU A 223 38.74 5.35 -7.23
N SER A 224 38.43 4.08 -6.95
CA SER A 224 37.65 3.48 -5.85
C SER A 224 36.54 4.27 -5.15
N ASP A 225 35.35 3.65 -5.11
CA ASP A 225 34.23 3.94 -4.21
C ASP A 225 34.67 3.90 -2.72
N GLU A 226 35.11 5.03 -2.19
CA GLU A 226 34.91 5.38 -0.78
C GLU A 226 33.56 6.11 -0.62
N GLU A 227 32.87 5.71 0.43
CA GLU A 227 31.55 6.15 0.90
C GLU A 227 31.40 7.69 0.93
N PRO A 228 30.32 8.29 0.37
CA PRO A 228 30.15 9.72 0.48
C PRO A 228 29.67 10.10 1.88
N GLU A 229 30.60 10.63 2.69
CA GLU A 229 30.29 11.42 3.87
C GLU A 229 29.32 12.56 3.51
N VAL A 230 28.23 12.64 4.26
CA VAL A 230 27.24 13.71 4.19
C VAL A 230 27.88 15.03 4.63
N PRO A 231 27.96 16.08 3.79
CA PRO A 231 28.47 17.36 4.24
C PRO A 231 27.49 18.02 5.22
N VAL A 232 27.92 18.06 6.48
CA VAL A 232 27.38 18.84 7.59
C VAL A 232 27.41 20.33 7.23
N ASN A 233 26.36 20.85 6.59
CA ASN A 233 26.19 22.30 6.48
C ASN A 233 24.75 22.78 6.19
N LEU A 234 23.77 22.27 6.94
CA LEU A 234 22.43 22.87 7.01
C LEU A 234 21.97 23.23 8.43
N ARG A 235 22.89 23.36 9.40
CA ARG A 235 22.58 23.75 10.79
C ARG A 235 22.93 25.19 11.17
N LYS A 236 23.35 26.03 10.21
CA LYS A 236 23.66 27.45 10.47
C LYS A 236 22.66 28.46 9.87
N MET A 237 21.60 28.01 9.19
CA MET A 237 20.60 28.91 8.60
C MET A 237 19.26 29.01 9.35
N THR A 238 19.04 28.25 10.42
CA THR A 238 17.82 28.38 11.25
C THR A 238 18.02 29.18 12.55
N LEU A 239 19.24 29.60 12.87
CA LEU A 239 19.56 30.32 14.12
C LEU A 239 19.77 31.84 13.95
N ARG A 240 19.58 32.38 12.74
CA ARG A 240 19.57 33.84 12.50
C ARG A 240 18.19 34.44 12.23
N ARG A 241 17.11 33.64 12.30
CA ARG A 241 15.73 34.11 12.09
C ARG A 241 14.93 34.23 13.40
N SER A 242 15.50 33.87 14.54
CA SER A 242 14.87 34.01 15.87
C SER A 242 15.34 35.22 16.67
N GLU A 243 16.32 36.01 16.19
CA GLU A 243 16.81 37.22 16.88
C GLU A 243 16.36 38.54 16.23
N SER A 244 15.44 38.51 15.26
CA SER A 244 14.88 39.73 14.65
C SER A 244 13.36 39.87 14.80
N ILE A 245 12.75 39.14 15.73
CA ILE A 245 11.32 39.28 16.09
C ILE A 245 11.17 39.29 17.62
N VAL A 246 12.01 40.05 18.32
CA VAL A 246 11.69 40.68 19.62
C VAL A 246 12.57 41.92 19.73
N ALA A 247 12.10 43.01 19.15
CA ALA A 247 12.42 44.37 19.58
C ALA A 247 11.08 45.12 19.65
#